data_AF-A0A183L611-F1
#
_entry.id   AF-A0A183L611-F1
#
_cell.length_a   1.000
_cell.length_b   1.000
_cell.length_c   1.000
_cell.angle_alpha   90.00
_cell.angle_beta   90.00
_cell.angle_gamma   90.00
#
_symmetry.space_group_name_H-M   'P 1'
#
loop_
_entity.id
_entity.type
_entity.pdbx_description
1 polymer ?
#
loop_
_entity_poly.entity_id
_entity_poly.type
_entity_poly.pdbx_seq_one_letter_code
_entity_poly.pdbx_strand_id
1 'polypeptide(L)'
;CSPRQTHHWREGNLPTNSKCFICRKTCWSSECLTGYRCQWCGRTSHAGCIEKVDDECDFGPLRDIMLPSFCVSLPRMNIPIEHVIGVTKRPRGELFYSFLTNYLNKSF
;
A
#
# COMPACT_ATOMS: atom_id res chain seq x y z
N CYS A 1 -7.33 7.74 -14.20
CA CYS A 1 -6.23 6.84 -14.60
C CYS A 1 -5.59 6.33 -13.32
N SER A 2 -5.57 5.03 -13.06
CA SER A 2 -4.88 4.50 -11.87
C SER A 2 -3.39 4.80 -12.00
N PRO A 3 -2.72 5.42 -11.02
CA PRO A 3 -1.27 5.62 -11.07
C PRO A 3 -0.56 4.27 -11.19
N ARG A 4 0.44 4.20 -12.07
CA ARG A 4 1.34 3.05 -12.20
C ARG A 4 2.08 2.84 -10.88
N GLN A 5 2.20 1.59 -10.45
CA GLN A 5 2.79 1.23 -9.17
C GLN A 5 4.17 0.65 -9.42
N THR A 6 5.22 1.29 -8.90
CA THR A 6 6.62 0.86 -9.11
C THR A 6 7.14 0.00 -7.97
N HIS A 7 7.93 -1.03 -8.24
CA HIS A 7 8.38 -1.94 -7.18
C HIS A 7 9.00 -1.22 -5.95
N HIS A 8 8.45 -1.49 -4.76
CA HIS A 8 9.00 -0.97 -3.52
C HIS A 8 10.10 -1.86 -2.95
N TRP A 9 11.34 -1.66 -3.41
CA TRP A 9 12.50 -2.46 -3.01
C TRP A 9 13.02 -2.11 -1.61
N ARG A 10 13.31 -3.14 -0.82
CA ARG A 10 14.02 -3.04 0.46
C ARG A 10 15.23 -3.97 0.45
N GLU A 11 16.35 -3.45 0.94
CA GLU A 11 17.62 -4.18 0.99
C GLU A 11 17.67 -5.14 2.19
N GLY A 12 18.24 -6.32 1.97
CA GLY A 12 18.56 -7.28 3.01
C GLY A 12 17.36 -8.01 3.63
N ASN A 13 17.64 -8.73 4.73
CA ASN A 13 16.67 -9.53 5.49
C ASN A 13 15.81 -10.47 4.63
N LEU A 14 16.40 -11.02 3.57
CA LEU A 14 15.67 -11.97 2.73
C LEU A 14 15.49 -13.30 3.49
N PRO A 15 14.42 -14.06 3.20
CA PRO A 15 14.30 -15.43 3.64
C PRO A 15 15.50 -16.29 3.20
N THR A 16 15.88 -17.28 4.00
CA THR A 16 16.89 -18.28 3.61
C THR A 16 16.51 -18.92 2.28
N ASN A 17 17.50 -19.18 1.42
CA ASN A 17 17.33 -19.73 0.07
C ASN A 17 16.59 -18.81 -0.92
N SER A 18 16.49 -17.51 -0.65
CA SER A 18 15.93 -16.56 -1.63
C SER A 18 16.73 -16.56 -2.93
N LYS A 19 16.00 -16.59 -4.06
CA LYS A 19 16.57 -16.63 -5.41
C LYS A 19 16.22 -15.36 -6.17
N CYS A 20 17.16 -14.84 -6.94
CA CYS A 20 16.92 -13.69 -7.80
C CYS A 20 15.87 -14.04 -8.87
N PHE A 21 14.87 -13.18 -9.02
CA PHE A 21 13.81 -13.30 -10.02
C PHE A 21 14.35 -13.35 -11.45
N ILE A 22 15.44 -12.61 -11.72
CA ILE A 22 16.08 -12.51 -13.02
C ILE A 22 17.02 -13.69 -13.29
N CYS A 23 18.10 -13.83 -12.51
CA CYS A 23 19.15 -14.82 -12.81
C CYS A 23 18.94 -16.19 -12.15
N ARG A 24 17.92 -16.35 -11.28
CA ARG A 24 17.58 -17.57 -10.53
C ARG A 24 18.65 -18.10 -9.58
N LYS A 25 19.78 -17.41 -9.44
CA LYS A 25 20.82 -17.71 -8.44
C LYS A 25 20.42 -17.20 -7.05
N THR A 26 21.01 -17.78 -6.01
CA THR A 26 20.82 -17.33 -4.62
C THR A 26 21.22 -15.86 -4.47
N CYS A 27 20.38 -15.07 -3.81
CA CYS A 27 20.61 -13.64 -3.58
C CYS A 27 20.52 -13.23 -2.10
N TRP A 28 20.66 -14.19 -1.20
CA TRP A 28 20.65 -14.00 0.25
C TRP A 28 21.99 -14.43 0.88
N SER A 29 22.30 -13.87 2.06
CA SER A 29 23.44 -14.23 2.91
C SER A 29 23.03 -14.21 4.39
N SER A 30 23.62 -15.11 5.19
CA SER A 30 23.53 -15.10 6.65
C SER A 30 24.51 -14.12 7.31
N GLU A 31 25.55 -13.71 6.60
CA GLU A 31 26.66 -12.92 7.14
C GLU A 31 26.46 -11.42 6.96
N CYS A 32 25.68 -11.03 5.95
CA CYS A 32 25.45 -9.64 5.60
C CYS A 32 24.07 -9.42 4.99
N LEU A 33 23.59 -8.17 5.10
CA LEU A 33 22.42 -7.73 4.36
C LEU A 33 22.79 -7.64 2.88
N THR A 34 22.23 -8.53 2.07
CA THR A 34 22.44 -8.55 0.63
C THR A 34 21.14 -8.88 -0.10
N GLY A 35 21.08 -8.45 -1.36
CA GLY A 35 19.90 -8.57 -2.20
C GLY A 35 18.76 -7.65 -1.76
N TYR A 36 17.70 -7.65 -2.56
CA TYR A 36 16.54 -6.78 -2.39
C TYR A 36 15.26 -7.59 -2.48
N ARG A 37 14.25 -7.20 -1.72
CA ARG A 37 12.89 -7.73 -1.80
C ARG A 37 11.91 -6.61 -2.06
N CYS A 38 11.03 -6.81 -3.04
CA CYS A 38 9.91 -5.91 -3.23
C CYS A 38 8.86 -6.17 -2.15
N GLN A 39 8.46 -5.14 -1.40
CA GLN A 39 7.47 -5.28 -0.34
C GLN A 39 6.05 -5.51 -0.85
N TRP A 40 5.81 -5.25 -2.14
CA TRP A 40 4.49 -5.39 -2.73
C TRP A 40 4.28 -6.77 -3.36
N CYS A 41 5.13 -7.16 -4.31
CA CYS A 41 5.01 -8.46 -4.98
C CYS A 41 5.84 -9.58 -4.33
N GLY A 42 6.73 -9.27 -3.39
CA GLY A 42 7.57 -10.25 -2.71
C GLY A 42 8.75 -10.78 -3.53
N ARG A 43 8.91 -10.37 -4.80
CA ARG A 43 10.05 -10.78 -5.65
C ARG A 43 11.36 -10.38 -4.99
N THR A 44 12.37 -11.24 -5.14
CA THR A 44 13.74 -10.99 -4.65
C THR A 44 14.71 -10.82 -5.82
N SER A 45 15.71 -9.94 -5.70
CA SER A 45 16.69 -9.67 -6.76
C SER A 45 18.05 -9.27 -6.20
N HIS A 46 19.13 -9.49 -6.96
CA HIS A 46 20.41 -8.85 -6.69
C HIS A 46 20.35 -7.36 -7.04
N ALA A 47 21.23 -6.54 -6.44
CA ALA A 47 21.32 -5.11 -6.73
C ALA A 47 21.38 -4.82 -8.24
N GLY A 48 22.36 -5.38 -8.95
CA GLY A 48 22.52 -5.21 -10.40
C GLY A 48 21.51 -5.96 -11.28
N CYS A 49 20.56 -6.69 -10.68
CA CYS A 49 19.47 -7.33 -11.42
C CYS A 49 18.17 -6.54 -11.34
N ILE A 50 18.04 -5.54 -10.44
CA ILE A 50 16.83 -4.74 -10.30
C ILE A 50 16.48 -4.00 -11.59
N GLU A 51 17.48 -3.45 -12.28
CA GLU A 51 17.32 -2.71 -13.53
C GLU A 51 16.74 -3.56 -14.68
N LYS A 52 16.77 -4.89 -14.55
CA LYS A 52 16.23 -5.84 -15.54
C LYS A 52 14.82 -6.30 -15.19
N VAL A 53 14.28 -5.89 -14.05
CA VAL A 53 12.90 -6.15 -13.65
C VAL A 53 12.02 -5.07 -14.28
N ASP A 54 10.83 -5.43 -14.76
CA ASP A 54 9.83 -4.47 -15.20
C ASP A 54 9.58 -3.42 -14.11
N ASP A 55 9.44 -2.15 -14.48
CA ASP A 55 9.25 -1.07 -13.50
C ASP A 55 7.87 -1.18 -12.80
N GLU A 56 6.87 -1.69 -13.51
CA GLU A 56 5.50 -1.85 -13.00
C GLU A 56 5.34 -3.12 -12.16
N CYS A 57 4.95 -2.93 -10.91
CA CYS A 57 4.69 -3.98 -9.95
C CYS A 57 3.27 -4.53 -10.09
N ASP A 58 3.19 -5.84 -10.30
CA ASP A 58 1.94 -6.60 -10.42
C ASP A 58 1.32 -7.02 -9.07
N PHE A 59 1.94 -6.63 -7.95
CA PHE A 59 1.61 -7.05 -6.58
C PHE A 59 1.73 -8.56 -6.31
N GLY A 60 2.11 -9.36 -7.32
CA GLY A 60 2.26 -10.81 -7.20
C GLY A 60 1.07 -11.49 -6.51
N PRO A 61 1.32 -12.40 -5.55
CA PRO A 61 0.26 -13.10 -4.81
C PRO A 61 -0.68 -12.21 -4.00
N LEU A 62 -0.29 -10.97 -3.72
CA LEU A 62 -1.08 -10.02 -2.93
C LEU A 62 -1.99 -9.14 -3.80
N ARG A 63 -1.99 -9.33 -5.13
CA ARG A 63 -2.74 -8.51 -6.08
C ARG A 63 -4.22 -8.33 -5.73
N ASP A 64 -4.88 -9.37 -5.25
CA ASP A 64 -6.32 -9.35 -4.98
C ASP A 64 -6.68 -8.68 -3.65
N ILE A 65 -5.70 -8.47 -2.76
CA ILE A 65 -5.89 -7.87 -1.43
C ILE A 65 -5.15 -6.54 -1.24
N MET A 66 -4.28 -6.18 -2.18
CA MET A 66 -3.55 -4.93 -2.15
C MET A 66 -4.48 -3.78 -2.53
N LEU A 67 -4.67 -2.86 -1.59
CA LEU A 67 -5.30 -1.58 -1.88
C LEU A 67 -4.23 -0.59 -2.35
N PRO A 68 -4.36 -0.02 -3.56
CA PRO A 68 -3.50 1.06 -3.98
C PRO A 68 -3.55 2.26 -3.03
N SER A 69 -2.50 3.07 -2.98
CA SER A 69 -2.40 4.23 -2.08
C SER A 69 -3.53 5.26 -2.27
N PHE A 70 -4.13 5.33 -3.45
CA PHE A 70 -5.28 6.20 -3.74
C PHE A 70 -6.63 5.63 -3.26
N CYS A 71 -6.67 4.35 -2.89
CA CYS A 71 -7.88 3.69 -2.36
C CYS A 71 -8.01 3.82 -0.84
N VAL A 72 -7.03 4.42 -0.16
CA VAL A 72 -7.03 4.62 1.29
C VAL A 72 -6.97 6.12 1.59
N SER A 73 -7.85 6.58 2.50
CA SER A 73 -7.78 7.93 3.04
C SER A 73 -7.46 7.85 4.53
N LEU A 74 -6.57 8.73 5.00
CA LEU A 74 -6.34 8.85 6.44
C LEU A 74 -7.65 9.31 7.09
N PRO A 75 -8.09 8.70 8.20
CA PRO A 75 -9.26 9.14 8.91
C PRO A 75 -9.04 10.59 9.32
N ARG A 76 -9.92 11.49 8.86
CA ARG A 76 -9.89 12.87 9.32
C ARG A 76 -10.21 12.82 10.82
N MET A 77 -9.26 13.21 11.66
CA MET A 77 -9.38 13.10 13.13
C MET A 77 -10.58 13.86 13.71
N ASN A 78 -11.16 14.78 12.92
CA ASN A 78 -12.34 15.56 13.30
C ASN A 78 -13.67 14.94 12.82
N ILE A 79 -13.65 13.75 12.23
CA ILE A 79 -14.86 13.05 11.76
C ILE A 79 -15.09 11.81 12.64
N PRO A 80 -16.27 11.66 13.27
CA PRO A 80 -16.60 10.48 14.05
C PRO A 80 -16.47 9.21 13.21
N ILE A 81 -15.91 8.14 13.77
CA ILE A 81 -15.54 6.93 13.02
C ILE A 81 -16.72 6.31 12.26
N GLU A 82 -17.94 6.38 12.80
CA GLU A 82 -19.19 5.97 12.14
C GLU A 82 -19.44 6.60 10.77
N HIS A 83 -19.03 7.86 10.58
CA HIS A 83 -19.12 8.54 9.29
C HIS A 83 -17.98 8.14 8.34
N VAL A 84 -16.82 7.78 8.90
CA VAL A 84 -15.64 7.31 8.13
C VAL A 84 -15.87 5.89 7.59
N ILE A 85 -16.46 5.01 8.40
CA ILE A 85 -16.74 3.60 8.05
C ILE A 85 -18.06 3.42 7.25
N GLY A 86 -18.78 4.51 6.98
CA GLY A 86 -20.06 4.45 6.25
C GLY A 86 -21.21 3.78 7.01
N VAL A 87 -21.07 3.58 8.33
CA VAL A 87 -22.13 3.04 9.19
C VAL A 87 -23.00 4.21 9.66
N THR A 88 -23.78 4.78 8.72
CA THR A 88 -24.78 5.77 9.09
C THR A 88 -25.98 5.05 9.71
N LYS A 89 -26.10 5.12 11.04
CA LYS A 89 -27.41 4.87 11.67
C LYS A 89 -28.35 5.95 11.14
N ARG A 90 -29.37 5.57 10.36
CA ARG A 90 -30.39 6.50 9.84
C ARG A 90 -30.89 7.36 11.00
N PRO A 91 -30.63 8.68 11.01
CA PRO A 91 -31.20 9.55 12.03
C PRO A 91 -32.70 9.60 11.77
N ARG A 92 -33.52 9.43 12.81
CA ARG A 92 -34.93 9.85 12.76
C ARG A 92 -34.91 11.35 12.43
N GLY A 93 -35.66 11.72 11.38
CA GLY A 93 -35.55 13.02 10.70
C GLY A 93 -35.64 14.20 11.66
N GLU A 94 -34.61 15.06 11.61
CA GLU A 94 -34.53 16.49 12.00
C GLU A 94 -33.07 16.92 12.20
N LEU A 95 -32.16 15.99 12.53
CA LEU A 95 -30.76 16.31 12.90
C LEU A 95 -29.74 16.41 11.74
N PHE A 96 -30.14 16.09 10.50
CA PHE A 96 -29.21 16.08 9.35
C PHE A 96 -28.96 17.48 8.76
N TYR A 97 -30.00 18.32 8.71
CA TYR A 97 -29.89 19.68 8.17
C TYR A 97 -29.09 20.61 9.06
N SER A 98 -29.19 20.45 10.39
CA SER A 98 -28.43 21.25 11.36
C SER A 98 -26.93 20.93 11.35
N PHE A 99 -26.53 19.68 11.11
CA PHE A 99 -25.12 19.30 11.03
C PHE A 99 -24.43 19.79 9.75
N LEU A 100 -25.10 19.69 8.59
CA LEU A 100 -24.55 20.19 7.32
C LEU A 100 -24.41 21.73 7.32
N THR A 101 -25.41 22.45 7.85
CA THR A 101 -25.33 23.91 7.98
C THR A 101 -24.23 24.34 8.94
N ASN A 102 -23.99 23.63 10.04
CA ASN A 102 -22.87 23.93 10.93
C ASN A 102 -21.50 23.60 10.32
N TYR A 103 -21.36 22.54 9.52
CA TYR A 103 -20.09 22.18 8.90
C TYR A 103 -19.70 23.12 7.74
N LEU A 104 -20.66 23.54 6.92
CA LEU A 104 -20.42 24.50 5.83
C LEU A 104 -20.14 25.93 6.35
N ASN A 105 -20.76 26.34 7.45
CA ASN A 105 -20.51 27.66 8.05
C ASN A 105 -19.16 27.77 8.79
N LYS A 106 -18.48 26.66 9.08
CA LYS A 106 -17.20 26.65 9.81
C LYS A 106 -15.96 26.57 8.90
N SER A 107 -16.15 26.71 7.59
CA SER A 107 -15.09 26.69 6.57
C SER A 107 -14.78 28.08 5.98
N PHE A 108 -15.14 29.17 6.68
CA PHE A 108 -14.68 30.54 6.41
C PHE A 108 -13.94 31.10 7.63
#